data_AF-A0AAF3J4Q9-F1
#
_entry.id   AF-A0AAF3J4Q9-F1
#
_cell.length_a   1.000
_cell.length_b   1.000
_cell.length_c   1.000
_cell.angle_alpha   90.00
_cell.angle_beta   90.00
_cell.angle_gamma   90.00
#
_symmetry.space_group_name_H-M   'P 1'
#
loop_
_entity.id
_entity.type
_entity.pdbx_description
1 polymer ?
#
loop_
_entity_poly.entity_id
_entity_poly.type
_entity_poly.pdbx_seq_one_letter_code
_entity_poly.pdbx_strand_id
1 'polypeptide(L)'
;MFNEENDFIFDTPIKWTIIEMILRRNFGKSIKLGSKRRAEKTGEGAGLVSSLFTLFLDLEKNDFDLPDRLLLKVVSDEECAQKAAIIHNTEHFIYKNANLWGFEETAKIPKYFGGADYENKDINAGYFLCEFIEEISFVQYHTNISVNGVAEVVKALARINGYCK
;
A
#
# COMPACT_ATOMS: atom_id res chain seq x y z
N MET A 1 -3.20 -17.10 24.44
CA MET A 1 -1.88 -16.53 24.79
C MET A 1 -1.19 -16.29 23.47
N PHE A 2 -1.03 -15.02 23.06
CA PHE A 2 -0.33 -14.71 21.81
C PHE A 2 1.15 -14.92 22.03
N ASN A 3 1.77 -15.78 21.23
CA ASN A 3 3.21 -16.00 21.26
C ASN A 3 3.86 -14.77 20.62
N GLU A 4 4.67 -14.01 21.38
CA GLU A 4 5.45 -12.88 20.86
C GLU A 4 6.41 -13.29 19.71
N GLU A 5 6.60 -14.60 19.50
CA GLU A 5 7.42 -15.20 18.44
C GLU A 5 6.85 -15.02 17.02
N ASN A 6 5.55 -14.72 16.85
CA ASN A 6 4.92 -14.53 15.52
C ASN A 6 4.39 -13.10 15.32
N ASP A 7 5.24 -12.08 15.50
CA ASP A 7 4.88 -10.68 15.17
C ASP A 7 4.95 -10.37 13.66
N PHE A 8 5.34 -11.36 12.84
CA PHE A 8 5.37 -11.25 11.39
C PHE A 8 3.96 -11.31 10.78
N ILE A 9 3.78 -10.60 9.66
CA ILE A 9 2.57 -10.63 8.86
C ILE A 9 2.69 -11.78 7.86
N PHE A 10 2.02 -12.90 8.15
CA PHE A 10 2.13 -14.15 7.39
C PHE A 10 3.60 -14.59 7.25
N ASP A 11 3.98 -15.10 6.08
CA ASP A 11 5.33 -15.57 5.75
C ASP A 11 6.23 -14.44 5.21
N THR A 12 5.89 -13.18 5.52
CA THR A 12 6.68 -12.02 5.07
C THR A 12 7.64 -11.56 6.17
N PRO A 13 8.76 -10.88 5.83
CA PRO A 13 9.64 -10.29 6.83
C PRO A 13 9.04 -9.04 7.52
N ILE A 14 7.82 -8.63 7.15
CA ILE A 14 7.17 -7.45 7.70
C ILE A 14 6.55 -7.78 9.06
N LYS A 15 6.84 -6.97 10.07
CA LYS A 15 6.31 -7.11 11.43
C LYS A 15 5.22 -6.09 11.74
N TRP A 16 4.30 -6.42 12.63
CA TRP A 16 3.30 -5.45 13.12
C TRP A 16 3.92 -4.24 13.80
N THR A 17 5.08 -4.40 14.46
CA THR A 17 5.85 -3.27 15.00
C THR A 17 6.25 -2.23 13.95
N ILE A 18 6.52 -2.65 12.70
CA ILE A 18 6.79 -1.73 11.59
C ILE A 18 5.51 -0.96 11.21
N ILE A 19 4.37 -1.66 11.16
CA ILE A 19 3.07 -1.03 10.88
C ILE A 19 2.74 0.01 11.95
N GLU A 20 2.85 -0.36 13.23
CA GLU A 20 2.63 0.56 14.35
C GLU A 20 3.56 1.78 14.29
N MET A 21 4.84 1.59 13.96
CA MET A 21 5.79 2.68 13.76
C MET A 21 5.34 3.64 12.65
N ILE A 22 4.86 3.11 11.51
CA ILE A 22 4.34 3.94 10.40
C ILE A 22 3.11 4.71 10.86
N LEU A 23 2.17 4.07 11.55
CA LEU A 23 0.98 4.75 12.07
C LEU A 23 1.34 5.86 13.04
N ARG A 24 2.26 5.60 13.99
CA ARG A 24 2.72 6.61 14.94
C ARG A 24 3.33 7.84 14.27
N ARG A 25 4.04 7.65 13.17
CA ARG A 25 4.63 8.75 12.38
C ARG A 25 3.57 9.61 11.70
N ASN A 26 2.48 9.01 11.22
CA ASN A 26 1.46 9.71 10.43
C ASN A 26 0.31 10.28 11.28
N PHE A 27 -0.03 9.63 12.38
CA PHE A 27 -1.26 9.89 13.13
C PHE A 27 -1.01 10.13 14.64
N GLY A 28 0.23 10.01 15.12
CA GLY A 28 0.62 10.40 16.48
C GLY A 28 1.24 9.28 17.34
N LYS A 29 2.16 9.67 18.24
CA LYS A 29 3.00 8.72 19.01
C LYS A 29 2.25 7.78 19.96
N SER A 30 1.00 8.10 20.29
CA SER A 30 0.16 7.34 21.22
C SER A 30 -0.49 6.10 20.61
N ILE A 31 -0.37 5.89 19.30
CA ILE A 31 -0.99 4.75 18.63
C ILE A 31 -0.38 3.44 19.12
N LYS A 32 -1.25 2.48 19.40
CA LYS A 32 -0.88 1.12 19.76
C LYS A 32 -1.88 0.13 19.20
N LEU A 33 -1.36 -0.88 18.52
CA LEU A 33 -2.17 -1.98 17.99
C LEU A 33 -2.50 -2.95 19.12
N GLY A 34 -3.76 -3.34 19.16
CA GLY A 34 -4.32 -4.29 20.10
C GLY A 34 -4.01 -5.73 19.73
N SER A 35 -4.53 -6.64 20.54
CA SER A 35 -4.26 -8.08 20.42
C SER A 35 -5.13 -8.78 19.37
N LYS A 36 -6.21 -8.16 18.90
CA LYS A 36 -7.09 -8.70 17.85
C LYS A 36 -6.73 -8.19 16.45
N ARG A 37 -5.59 -7.50 16.31
CA ARG A 37 -5.05 -7.12 15.00
C ARG A 37 -4.86 -8.35 14.14
N ARG A 38 -5.13 -8.24 12.85
CA ARG A 38 -5.05 -9.37 11.93
C ARG A 38 -4.80 -8.89 10.50
N ALA A 39 -4.19 -9.74 9.71
CA ALA A 39 -4.01 -9.53 8.29
C ALA A 39 -4.81 -10.59 7.53
N GLU A 40 -5.40 -10.20 6.41
CA GLU A 40 -6.01 -11.10 5.44
C GLU A 40 -5.31 -10.94 4.11
N LYS A 41 -4.95 -12.05 3.47
CA LYS A 41 -4.36 -12.03 2.13
C LYS A 41 -5.47 -11.73 1.12
N THR A 42 -5.40 -10.59 0.45
CA THR A 42 -6.45 -10.10 -0.48
C THR A 42 -6.03 -10.11 -1.95
N GLY A 43 -4.78 -10.45 -2.25
CA GLY A 43 -4.35 -10.70 -3.62
C GLY A 43 -2.97 -11.34 -3.68
N GLU A 44 -2.83 -12.41 -4.46
CA GLU A 44 -1.56 -12.98 -4.88
C GLU A 44 -1.80 -13.86 -6.13
N GLY A 45 -0.84 -13.90 -7.05
CA GLY A 45 -0.95 -14.68 -8.30
C GLY A 45 -1.56 -13.89 -9.47
N ALA A 46 -1.86 -14.60 -10.58
CA ALA A 46 -2.33 -14.02 -11.85
C ALA A 46 -1.38 -13.00 -12.52
N GLY A 47 -0.06 -13.15 -12.32
CA GLY A 47 0.96 -12.25 -12.87
C GLY A 47 1.31 -11.05 -11.98
N LEU A 48 0.80 -11.01 -10.74
CA LEU A 48 1.24 -10.04 -9.74
C LEU A 48 2.58 -10.45 -9.13
N VAL A 49 3.55 -9.53 -9.15
CA VAL A 49 4.89 -9.67 -8.53
C VAL A 49 4.90 -9.35 -7.02
N SER A 50 3.72 -9.25 -6.41
CA SER A 50 3.55 -8.81 -5.03
C SER A 50 2.36 -9.47 -4.37
N SER A 51 2.45 -9.65 -3.06
CA SER A 51 1.36 -10.09 -2.19
C SER A 51 0.69 -8.86 -1.58
N LEU A 52 -0.65 -8.87 -1.59
CA LEU A 52 -1.48 -7.83 -1.01
C LEU A 52 -2.18 -8.38 0.23
N PHE A 53 -2.12 -7.58 1.30
CA PHE A 53 -2.75 -7.90 2.57
C PHE A 53 -3.65 -6.74 3.01
N THR A 54 -4.87 -7.06 3.45
CA THR A 54 -5.71 -6.13 4.19
C THR A 54 -5.39 -6.27 5.67
N LEU A 55 -5.00 -5.17 6.30
CA LEU A 55 -4.69 -5.11 7.73
C LEU A 55 -5.89 -4.55 8.48
N PHE A 56 -6.32 -5.26 9.52
CA PHE A 56 -7.32 -4.81 10.48
C PHE A 56 -6.57 -4.44 11.77
N LEU A 57 -6.63 -3.17 12.16
CA LEU A 57 -5.66 -2.59 13.09
C LEU A 57 -5.94 -2.89 14.57
N ASP A 58 -7.20 -3.11 14.97
CA ASP A 58 -7.63 -3.28 16.37
C ASP A 58 -6.97 -2.26 17.32
N LEU A 59 -7.37 -1.00 17.28
CA LEU A 59 -6.70 0.06 18.04
C LEU A 59 -7.07 0.00 19.54
N GLU A 60 -6.08 0.14 20.43
CA GLU A 60 -6.35 0.12 21.90
C GLU A 60 -7.11 1.37 22.40
N LYS A 61 -7.17 2.46 21.61
CA LYS A 61 -7.89 3.70 21.92
C LYS A 61 -8.51 4.26 20.64
N ASN A 62 -9.80 4.63 20.71
CA ASN A 62 -10.61 5.05 19.55
C ASN A 62 -10.60 6.56 19.25
N ASP A 63 -9.75 7.36 19.89
CA ASP A 63 -9.77 8.83 19.74
C ASP A 63 -8.98 9.35 18.52
N PHE A 64 -8.80 8.53 17.49
CA PHE A 64 -8.04 8.89 16.29
C PHE A 64 -8.91 8.70 15.05
N ASP A 65 -8.86 9.67 14.14
CA ASP A 65 -9.39 9.58 12.77
C ASP A 65 -8.48 8.67 11.91
N LEU A 66 -8.35 7.42 12.37
CA LEU A 66 -7.58 6.36 11.72
C LEU A 66 -8.53 5.48 10.91
N PRO A 67 -8.11 5.02 9.72
CA PRO A 67 -8.88 4.04 8.99
C PRO A 67 -8.89 2.70 9.73
N ASP A 68 -10.05 2.04 9.76
CA ASP A 68 -10.20 0.70 10.36
C ASP A 68 -9.39 -0.38 9.64
N ARG A 69 -9.10 -0.13 8.35
CA ARG A 69 -8.40 -1.03 7.45
C ARG A 69 -7.34 -0.32 6.64
N LEU A 70 -6.25 -1.03 6.39
CA LEU A 70 -5.17 -0.59 5.51
C LEU A 70 -4.83 -1.67 4.49
N LEU A 71 -4.28 -1.26 3.36
CA LEU A 71 -3.68 -2.16 2.38
C LEU A 71 -2.16 -2.16 2.57
N LEU A 72 -1.59 -3.35 2.77
CA LEU A 72 -0.15 -3.60 2.76
C LEU A 72 0.20 -4.35 1.49
N LYS A 73 1.11 -3.79 0.70
CA LYS A 73 1.74 -4.47 -0.43
C LYS A 73 3.16 -4.88 -0.06
N VAL A 74 3.51 -6.13 -0.34
CA VAL A 74 4.86 -6.67 -0.10
C VAL A 74 5.33 -7.37 -1.37
N VAL A 75 6.57 -7.14 -1.77
CA VAL A 75 7.20 -7.88 -2.87
C VAL A 75 7.34 -9.34 -2.49
N SER A 76 6.90 -10.26 -3.36
CA SER A 76 6.87 -11.70 -3.07
C SER A 76 7.45 -12.59 -4.16
N ASP A 77 7.85 -12.02 -5.31
CA ASP A 77 8.46 -12.78 -6.40
C ASP A 77 9.99 -12.81 -6.27
N GLU A 78 10.50 -13.90 -5.69
CA GLU A 78 11.94 -14.16 -5.56
C GLU A 78 12.60 -14.57 -6.89
N GLU A 79 11.86 -15.24 -7.78
CA GLU A 79 12.38 -15.74 -9.07
C GLU A 79 12.70 -14.58 -10.03
N CYS A 80 11.90 -13.52 -9.98
CA CYS A 80 12.09 -12.28 -10.72
C CYS A 80 12.46 -11.09 -9.82
N ALA A 81 13.18 -11.32 -8.70
CA ALA A 81 13.48 -10.31 -7.67
C ALA A 81 13.96 -8.95 -8.21
N GLN A 82 14.84 -8.92 -9.22
CA GLN A 82 15.31 -7.66 -9.82
C GLN A 82 14.18 -6.88 -10.51
N LYS A 83 13.34 -7.56 -11.29
CA LYS A 83 12.20 -6.92 -11.96
C LYS A 83 11.14 -6.49 -10.95
N ALA A 84 10.86 -7.35 -9.97
CA ALA A 84 9.93 -7.05 -8.89
C ALA A 84 10.38 -5.84 -8.08
N ALA A 85 11.69 -5.72 -7.79
CA ALA A 85 12.28 -4.56 -7.13
C ALA A 85 12.11 -3.27 -7.95
N ILE A 86 12.38 -3.30 -9.26
CA ILE A 86 12.20 -2.12 -10.13
C ILE A 86 10.73 -1.67 -10.15
N ILE A 87 9.80 -2.62 -10.33
CA ILE A 87 8.36 -2.34 -10.35
C ILE A 87 7.92 -1.75 -9.01
N HIS A 88 8.30 -2.39 -7.89
CA HIS A 88 7.98 -1.94 -6.55
C HIS A 88 8.53 -0.55 -6.26
N ASN A 89 9.82 -0.30 -6.49
CA ASN A 89 10.45 0.98 -6.21
C ASN A 89 9.83 2.10 -7.05
N THR A 90 9.47 1.81 -8.31
CA THR A 90 8.77 2.76 -9.20
C THR A 90 7.39 3.11 -8.65
N GLU A 91 6.60 2.11 -8.27
CA GLU A 91 5.27 2.31 -7.70
C GLU A 91 5.32 3.03 -6.35
N HIS A 92 6.21 2.59 -5.46
CA HIS A 92 6.46 3.22 -4.16
C HIS A 92 6.85 4.70 -4.33
N PHE A 93 7.71 5.02 -5.31
CA PHE A 93 8.08 6.40 -5.64
C PHE A 93 6.85 7.22 -6.06
N ILE A 94 5.96 6.67 -6.90
CA ILE A 94 4.73 7.36 -7.31
C ILE A 94 3.84 7.64 -6.10
N TYR A 95 3.53 6.63 -5.28
CA TYR A 95 2.66 6.81 -4.10
C TYR A 95 3.24 7.79 -3.09
N LYS A 96 4.55 7.70 -2.82
CA LYS A 96 5.24 8.59 -1.89
C LYS A 96 5.19 10.06 -2.31
N ASN A 97 5.16 10.35 -3.61
CA ASN A 97 5.19 11.70 -4.15
C ASN A 97 3.84 12.20 -4.69
N ALA A 98 2.79 11.36 -4.73
CA ALA A 98 1.49 11.69 -5.30
C ALA A 98 0.92 13.01 -4.77
N ASN A 99 1.04 13.25 -3.46
CA ASN A 99 0.55 14.46 -2.82
C ASN A 99 1.36 15.70 -3.21
N LEU A 100 2.70 15.56 -3.32
CA LEU A 100 3.57 16.66 -3.77
C LEU A 100 3.31 17.05 -5.22
N TRP A 101 2.88 16.11 -6.05
CA TRP A 101 2.53 16.35 -7.45
C TRP A 101 1.07 16.77 -7.66
N GLY A 102 0.29 16.85 -6.58
CA GLY A 102 -1.12 17.23 -6.58
C GLY A 102 -2.00 16.22 -7.33
N PHE A 103 -1.66 14.94 -7.28
CA PHE A 103 -2.44 13.91 -7.97
C PHE A 103 -3.85 13.75 -7.39
N GLU A 104 -4.06 14.08 -6.12
CA GLU A 104 -5.38 14.04 -5.45
C GLU A 104 -6.47 14.84 -6.20
N GLU A 105 -6.08 15.89 -6.95
CA GLU A 105 -7.01 16.71 -7.75
C GLU A 105 -7.41 16.07 -9.08
N THR A 106 -6.63 15.11 -9.57
CA THR A 106 -6.71 14.59 -10.95
C THR A 106 -6.86 13.09 -11.05
N ALA A 107 -6.56 12.37 -9.98
CA ALA A 107 -6.65 10.93 -9.88
C ALA A 107 -7.03 10.54 -8.45
N LYS A 108 -7.94 9.57 -8.34
CA LYS A 108 -8.27 8.94 -7.05
C LYS A 108 -7.17 7.95 -6.71
N ILE A 109 -6.11 8.44 -6.07
CA ILE A 109 -4.97 7.61 -5.64
C ILE A 109 -5.13 7.31 -4.14
N PRO A 110 -5.02 6.05 -3.71
CA PRO A 110 -5.03 5.70 -2.29
C PRO A 110 -3.99 6.51 -1.50
N LYS A 111 -4.37 7.03 -0.33
CA LYS A 111 -3.44 7.76 0.53
C LYS A 111 -2.27 6.87 0.94
N TYR A 112 -1.05 7.36 0.77
CA TYR A 112 0.18 6.68 1.18
C TYR A 112 0.52 7.00 2.64
N PHE A 113 0.85 5.96 3.43
CA PHE A 113 1.23 6.12 4.84
C PHE A 113 2.71 5.85 5.08
N GLY A 114 3.35 4.98 4.32
CA GLY A 114 4.75 4.65 4.57
C GLY A 114 5.17 3.37 3.89
N GLY A 115 6.48 3.12 3.82
CA GLY A 115 7.02 2.01 3.08
C GLY A 115 8.53 2.10 2.96
N ALA A 116 9.10 1.10 2.29
CA ALA A 116 10.51 1.01 1.98
C ALA A 116 10.71 0.41 0.58
N ASP A 117 11.78 0.87 -0.07
CA ASP A 117 12.28 0.27 -1.29
C ASP A 117 12.83 -1.13 -1.02
N TYR A 118 12.89 -1.96 -2.06
CA TYR A 118 13.38 -3.34 -1.97
C TYR A 118 14.84 -3.43 -1.51
N GLU A 119 15.64 -2.41 -1.81
CA GLU A 119 17.07 -2.35 -1.43
C GLU A 119 17.29 -2.02 0.05
N ASN A 120 16.22 -1.82 0.83
CA ASN A 120 16.34 -1.56 2.25
C ASN A 120 16.86 -2.81 2.98
N LYS A 121 18.11 -2.70 3.47
CA LYS A 121 18.85 -3.78 4.12
C LYS A 121 18.27 -4.24 5.45
N ASP A 122 17.40 -3.44 6.08
CA ASP A 122 16.88 -3.74 7.42
C ASP A 122 15.80 -4.83 7.40
N ILE A 123 15.05 -4.94 6.30
CA ILE A 123 13.85 -5.81 6.19
C ILE A 123 13.99 -6.81 5.04
N ASN A 124 14.91 -6.57 4.10
CA ASN A 124 15.17 -7.44 2.94
C ASN A 124 13.90 -7.71 2.09
N ALA A 125 12.98 -6.76 2.06
CA ALA A 125 11.79 -6.78 1.22
C ALA A 125 11.28 -5.36 0.96
N GLY A 126 10.78 -5.14 -0.26
CA GLY A 126 10.04 -3.94 -0.60
C GLY A 126 8.61 -4.03 -0.09
N TYR A 127 8.13 -2.97 0.55
CA TYR A 127 6.73 -2.89 0.98
C TYR A 127 6.23 -1.45 1.04
N PHE A 128 4.92 -1.27 0.96
CA PHE A 128 4.29 -0.01 1.35
C PHE A 128 2.87 -0.22 1.89
N LEU A 129 2.44 0.75 2.67
CA LEU A 129 1.16 0.82 3.36
C LEU A 129 0.36 1.99 2.78
N CYS A 130 -0.86 1.71 2.35
CA CYS A 130 -1.78 2.71 1.83
C CYS A 130 -3.21 2.49 2.33
N GLU A 131 -4.05 3.47 2.04
CA GLU A 131 -5.48 3.43 2.29
C GLU A 131 -6.14 2.22 1.62
N PHE A 132 -7.02 1.55 2.37
CA PHE A 132 -7.88 0.52 1.82
C PHE A 132 -9.08 1.14 1.12
N ILE A 133 -9.27 0.85 -0.17
CA ILE A 133 -10.43 1.32 -0.93
C ILE A 133 -11.45 0.17 -1.04
N GLU A 134 -12.63 0.34 -0.44
CA GLU A 134 -13.68 -0.69 -0.40
C GLU A 134 -14.35 -0.91 -1.76
N GLU A 135 -14.58 0.16 -2.51
CA GLU A 135 -15.31 0.14 -3.78
C GLU A 135 -14.35 0.32 -4.96
N ILE A 136 -13.75 -0.78 -5.39
CA ILE A 136 -12.94 -0.80 -6.62
C ILE A 136 -13.74 -1.48 -7.72
N SER A 137 -14.13 -0.72 -8.74
CA SER A 137 -14.63 -1.27 -10.00
C SER A 137 -13.48 -1.38 -11.00
N PHE A 138 -13.16 -2.59 -11.43
CA PHE A 138 -12.25 -2.77 -12.56
C PHE A 138 -12.96 -2.34 -13.85
N VAL A 139 -12.54 -1.21 -14.40
CA VAL A 139 -13.01 -0.80 -15.73
C VAL A 139 -12.25 -1.61 -16.76
N GLN A 140 -12.91 -2.61 -17.34
CA GLN A 140 -12.34 -3.31 -18.48
C GLN A 140 -12.32 -2.36 -19.67
N TYR A 141 -11.13 -2.06 -20.21
CA TYR A 141 -10.95 -1.08 -21.30
C TYR A 141 -11.77 -1.36 -22.57
N HIS A 142 -12.25 -2.59 -22.75
CA HIS A 142 -13.07 -2.99 -23.89
C HIS A 142 -14.59 -2.83 -23.64
N THR A 143 -15.00 -2.36 -22.47
CA THR A 143 -16.41 -2.04 -22.15
C THR A 143 -16.71 -0.57 -22.47
N ASN A 144 -18.00 -0.20 -22.50
CA ASN A 144 -18.45 1.18 -22.80
C ASN A 144 -17.99 2.18 -21.72
N ILE A 145 -16.72 2.58 -21.76
CA ILE A 145 -16.23 3.72 -20.99
C ILE A 145 -16.86 4.99 -21.59
N SER A 146 -17.46 5.82 -20.74
CA SER A 146 -17.96 7.12 -21.19
C SER A 146 -16.80 8.00 -21.67
N VAL A 147 -17.07 8.93 -22.59
CA VAL A 147 -16.07 9.92 -23.03
C VAL A 147 -15.44 10.66 -21.84
N ASN A 148 -16.25 10.93 -20.80
CA ASN A 148 -15.77 11.55 -19.56
C ASN A 148 -14.76 10.65 -18.82
N GLY A 149 -15.05 9.34 -18.70
CA GLY A 149 -14.12 8.39 -18.07
C GLY A 149 -12.79 8.29 -18.81
N VAL A 150 -12.82 8.30 -20.15
CA VAL A 150 -11.58 8.35 -20.95
C VAL A 150 -10.81 9.65 -20.73
N ALA A 151 -11.51 10.79 -20.68
CA ALA A 151 -10.89 12.09 -20.45
C ALA A 151 -10.21 12.18 -19.08
N GLU A 152 -10.79 11.60 -18.04
CA GLU A 152 -10.18 11.52 -16.70
C GLU A 152 -8.87 10.71 -16.72
N VAL A 153 -8.88 9.53 -17.36
CA VAL A 153 -7.68 8.70 -17.51
C VAL A 153 -6.58 9.44 -18.28
N VAL A 154 -6.92 10.09 -19.40
CA VAL A 154 -5.94 10.84 -20.21
C VAL A 154 -5.34 12.00 -19.42
N LYS A 155 -6.15 12.74 -18.65
CA LYS A 155 -5.65 13.82 -17.78
C LYS A 155 -4.67 13.30 -16.73
N ALA A 156 -5.02 12.19 -16.07
CA ALA A 156 -4.14 11.55 -15.09
C ALA A 156 -2.80 11.11 -15.73
N LEU A 157 -2.85 10.45 -16.89
CA LEU A 157 -1.65 10.02 -17.62
C LEU A 157 -0.77 11.19 -18.07
N ALA A 158 -1.38 12.27 -18.58
CA ALA A 158 -0.64 13.47 -18.97
C ALA A 158 0.10 14.10 -17.78
N ARG A 159 -0.53 14.13 -16.60
CA ARG A 159 0.09 14.64 -15.39
C ARG A 159 1.24 13.76 -14.94
N ILE A 160 1.05 12.43 -14.88
CA ILE A 160 2.12 11.47 -14.54
C ILE A 160 3.33 11.62 -15.47
N ASN A 161 3.10 11.66 -16.78
CA ASN A 161 4.17 11.84 -17.77
C ASN A 161 4.89 13.20 -17.65
N GLY A 162 4.23 14.22 -17.10
CA GLY A 162 4.84 15.53 -16.84
C GLY A 162 5.90 15.49 -15.74
N TYR A 163 5.75 14.61 -14.74
CA TYR A 163 6.65 14.50 -13.57
C TYR A 163 7.72 13.42 -13.70
N CYS A 164 7.50 12.39 -14.52
CA CYS A 164 8.39 11.22 -14.63
C CYS A 164 9.42 11.32 -15.79
N LYS A 165 10.01 12.49 -16.05
CA LYS A 165 11.03 12.68 -17.09
C LYS A 165 12.45 12.29 -16.65
#